data_AF-A0A3D3VPG0-F1
#
_entry.id   AF-A0A3D3VPG0-F1
#
_cell.length_a   1.000
_cell.length_b   1.000
_cell.length_c   1.000
_cell.angle_alpha   90.00
_cell.angle_beta   90.00
_cell.angle_gamma   90.00
#
_symmetry.space_group_name_H-M   'P 1'
#
loop_
_entity.id
_entity.type
_entity.pdbx_description
1 polymer ?
#
loop_
_entity_poly.entity_id
_entity_poly.type
_entity_poly.pdbx_seq_one_letter_code
_entity_poly.pdbx_strand_id
1 'polypeptide(L)'
;MDLNRVTPRIYVAATRQDDGKTTCCLGLYAALSLKYKKIGYIKPVGQRFVEVAGRKVDEDSVLVSNTYGVNLPIEAMSPIAVDRMFTREYLERGNLPAMKATIQEAFNRVAWEHDFVLIEGTGHAGVG
;
A
#
# COMPACT_ATOMS: atom_id res chain seq x y z
N MET A 1 -2.40 -18.71 0.54
CA MET A 1 -2.01 -18.45 1.95
C MET A 1 -3.14 -17.66 2.58
N ASP A 2 -3.58 -17.99 3.79
CA ASP A 2 -4.64 -17.23 4.45
C ASP A 2 -4.16 -15.81 4.78
N LEU A 3 -5.07 -14.84 4.76
CA LEU A 3 -4.77 -13.47 5.14
C LEU A 3 -4.35 -13.43 6.62
N ASN A 4 -3.24 -12.77 6.93
CA ASN A 4 -2.81 -12.52 8.30
C ASN A 4 -3.94 -11.78 9.04
N ARG A 5 -4.43 -12.35 10.15
CA ARG A 5 -5.49 -11.76 10.99
C ARG A 5 -4.99 -11.33 12.38
N VAL A 6 -3.70 -11.53 12.66
CA VAL A 6 -3.11 -11.34 14.00
C VAL A 6 -2.44 -9.98 14.13
N THR A 7 -1.78 -9.48 13.09
CA THR A 7 -1.06 -8.20 13.14
C THR A 7 -2.06 -7.04 13.19
N PRO A 8 -2.04 -6.19 14.24
CA PRO A 8 -2.89 -5.00 14.30
C PRO A 8 -2.66 -4.09 13.10
N ARG A 9 -3.72 -3.44 12.61
CA ARG A 9 -3.64 -2.60 11.42
C ARG A 9 -4.65 -1.48 11.43
N ILE A 10 -4.35 -0.42 10.70
CA ILE A 10 -5.29 0.67 10.42
C ILE A 10 -5.33 0.93 8.92
N TYR A 11 -6.54 1.15 8.41
CA TYR A 11 -6.78 1.58 7.04
C TYR A 11 -7.13 3.07 7.03
N VAL A 12 -6.33 3.85 6.29
CA VAL A 12 -6.52 5.29 6.13
C VAL A 12 -7.21 5.54 4.80
N ALA A 13 -8.49 5.89 4.86
CA ALA A 13 -9.29 6.33 3.71
C ALA A 13 -9.41 7.86 3.69
N ALA A 14 -9.80 8.42 2.54
CA ALA A 14 -10.21 9.83 2.46
C ALA A 14 -11.50 9.98 1.67
N THR A 15 -12.20 11.07 1.91
CA THR A 15 -13.43 11.43 1.21
C THR A 15 -13.18 12.09 -0.14
N ARG A 16 -11.96 12.62 -0.39
CA ARG A 16 -11.56 13.27 -1.64
C ARG A 16 -10.17 12.81 -2.09
N GLN A 17 -9.88 12.97 -3.37
CA GLN A 17 -8.53 12.80 -3.90
C GLN A 17 -7.65 13.94 -3.38
N ASP A 18 -6.38 13.65 -3.10
CA ASP A 18 -5.38 14.63 -2.64
C ASP A 18 -5.74 15.38 -1.33
N ASP A 19 -6.62 14.80 -0.51
CA ASP A 19 -7.10 15.36 0.77
C ASP A 19 -6.11 15.14 1.94
N GLY A 20 -4.80 15.01 1.66
CA GLY A 20 -3.75 14.87 2.67
C GLY A 20 -3.55 13.46 3.27
N LYS A 21 -4.03 12.38 2.63
CA LYS A 21 -3.83 10.99 3.10
C LYS A 21 -2.36 10.66 3.33
N THR A 22 -1.50 10.88 2.33
CA THR A 22 -0.07 10.60 2.45
C THR A 22 0.54 11.32 3.65
N THR A 23 0.23 12.61 3.82
CA THR A 23 0.69 13.41 4.96
C THR A 23 0.17 12.86 6.30
N CYS A 24 -1.09 12.44 6.33
CA CYS A 24 -1.69 11.79 7.49
C CYS A 24 -1.00 10.45 7.79
N CYS A 25 -0.72 9.63 6.78
CA CYS A 25 0.03 8.39 6.91
C CYS A 25 1.44 8.62 7.45
N LEU A 26 2.16 9.63 6.98
CA LEU A 26 3.48 10.00 7.53
C LEU A 26 3.36 10.36 9.02
N GLY A 27 2.44 11.25 9.38
CA GLY A 27 2.22 11.64 10.78
C GLY A 27 1.82 10.45 11.68
N LEU A 28 0.91 9.60 11.19
CA LEU A 28 0.50 8.38 11.88
C LEU A 28 1.65 7.39 12.03
N TYR A 29 2.46 7.18 11.00
CA TYR A 29 3.62 6.31 11.07
C TYR A 29 4.57 6.79 12.17
N ALA A 30 4.94 8.08 12.16
CA ALA A 30 5.83 8.67 13.17
C ALA A 30 5.26 8.51 14.60
N ALA A 31 3.97 8.76 14.79
CA ALA A 31 3.31 8.61 16.09
C ALA A 31 3.25 7.13 16.54
N LEU A 32 2.93 6.22 15.63
CA LEU A 32 2.88 4.78 15.90
C LEU A 32 4.27 4.20 16.20
N SER A 33 5.33 4.76 15.62
CA SER A 33 6.72 4.37 15.89
C SER A 33 7.15 4.59 17.35
N LEU A 34 6.43 5.45 18.09
CA LEU A 34 6.65 5.61 19.54
C LEU A 34 6.18 4.38 20.34
N LYS A 35 5.29 3.56 19.77
CA LYS A 35 4.70 2.37 20.42
C LYS A 35 5.17 1.06 19.79
N TYR A 36 5.27 1.00 18.47
CA TYR A 36 5.60 -0.21 17.72
C TYR A 36 6.99 -0.09 17.10
N LYS A 37 7.82 -1.12 17.24
CA LYS A 37 9.22 -1.10 16.76
C LYS A 37 9.31 -1.41 15.27
N LYS A 38 8.49 -2.34 14.79
CA LYS A 38 8.45 -2.73 13.38
C LYS A 38 7.07 -2.41 12.80
N ILE A 39 6.99 -1.42 11.93
CA ILE A 39 5.74 -1.00 11.29
C ILE A 39 5.84 -1.29 9.80
N GLY A 40 4.92 -2.11 9.30
CA GLY A 40 4.74 -2.33 7.87
C GLY A 40 3.90 -1.20 7.28
N TYR A 41 4.17 -0.85 6.02
CA TYR A 41 3.35 0.07 5.26
C TYR A 41 2.92 -0.59 3.95
N ILE A 42 1.68 -0.38 3.54
CA ILE A 42 1.20 -0.82 2.23
C ILE A 42 0.18 0.16 1.68
N LYS A 43 0.32 0.49 0.41
CA LYS A 43 -0.70 1.11 -0.43
C LYS A 43 -1.11 0.09 -1.49
N PRO A 44 -2.15 -0.72 -1.23
CA PRO A 44 -2.44 -1.91 -2.03
C PRO A 44 -2.71 -1.64 -3.50
N VAL A 45 -3.26 -0.47 -3.80
CA VAL A 45 -3.59 -0.02 -5.15
C VAL A 45 -3.05 1.41 -5.33
N GLY A 46 -2.07 1.56 -6.21
CA GLY A 46 -1.45 2.84 -6.55
C GLY A 46 -2.06 3.46 -7.82
N GLN A 47 -1.91 4.78 -7.98
CA GLN A 47 -2.32 5.50 -9.20
C GLN A 47 -1.21 6.42 -9.75
N ARG A 48 -0.22 6.78 -8.92
CA ARG A 48 0.92 7.62 -9.31
C ARG A 48 2.18 6.79 -9.21
N PHE A 49 2.92 6.66 -10.32
CA PHE A 49 4.08 5.76 -10.36
C PHE A 49 5.37 6.49 -10.68
N VAL A 50 6.42 6.03 -10.01
CA VAL A 50 7.82 6.27 -10.37
C VAL A 50 8.48 4.94 -10.75
N GLU A 51 9.53 5.02 -11.55
CA GLU A 51 10.34 3.85 -11.89
C GLU A 51 11.47 3.69 -10.87
N VAL A 52 11.42 2.58 -10.12
CA VAL A 52 12.44 2.20 -9.14
C VAL A 52 12.95 0.81 -9.51
N ALA A 53 14.25 0.68 -9.77
CA ALA A 53 14.89 -0.57 -10.17
C ALA A 53 14.17 -1.31 -11.34
N GLY A 54 13.69 -0.54 -12.34
CA GLY A 54 12.97 -1.07 -13.51
C GLY A 54 11.51 -1.47 -13.23
N ARG A 55 10.96 -1.11 -12.06
CA ARG A 55 9.57 -1.40 -11.68
C ARG A 55 8.78 -0.12 -11.43
N LYS A 56 7.52 -0.09 -11.89
CA LYS A 56 6.56 0.97 -11.57
C LYS A 56 6.06 0.78 -10.15
N VAL A 57 6.33 1.74 -9.26
CA VAL A 57 5.96 1.69 -7.84
C VAL A 57 5.26 2.97 -7.44
N ASP A 58 4.34 2.90 -6.48
CA ASP A 58 3.60 4.09 -6.07
C ASP A 58 4.49 5.08 -5.32
N GLU A 59 4.41 6.36 -5.70
CA GLU A 59 5.19 7.46 -5.11
C GLU A 59 5.04 7.56 -3.60
N ASP A 60 3.83 7.32 -3.07
CA ASP A 60 3.56 7.41 -1.64
C ASP A 60 4.30 6.29 -0.87
N SER A 61 4.41 5.10 -1.46
CA SER A 61 5.18 3.99 -0.88
C SER A 61 6.68 4.29 -0.87
N VAL A 62 7.20 4.93 -1.92
CA VAL A 62 8.60 5.36 -1.97
C VAL A 62 8.88 6.43 -0.93
N LEU A 63 7.96 7.39 -0.77
CA LEU A 63 8.07 8.45 0.22
C LEU A 63 8.15 7.88 1.65
N VAL A 64 7.23 6.99 2.02
CA VAL A 64 7.26 6.34 3.35
C VAL A 64 8.52 5.52 3.55
N SER A 65 8.92 4.73 2.55
CA SER A 65 10.15 3.93 2.58
C SER A 65 11.40 4.79 2.83
N ASN A 66 11.55 5.89 2.09
CA ASN A 66 12.70 6.79 2.22
C ASN A 66 12.68 7.56 3.54
N THR A 67 11.49 7.90 4.05
CA THR A 67 11.36 8.69 5.28
C THR A 67 11.69 7.86 6.52
N TYR A 68 11.25 6.60 6.56
CA TYR A 68 11.35 5.75 7.78
C TYR A 68 12.26 4.54 7.65
N GLY A 69 12.88 4.32 6.48
CA GLY A 69 13.76 3.17 6.25
C GLY A 69 13.02 1.84 6.39
N VAL A 70 11.79 1.75 5.86
CA VAL A 70 10.97 0.54 5.95
C VAL A 70 11.71 -0.61 5.25
N ASN A 71 12.11 -1.64 6.01
CA ASN A 71 12.88 -2.77 5.50
C ASN A 71 11.98 -3.79 4.79
N LEU A 72 11.29 -3.35 3.74
CA LEU A 72 10.40 -4.14 2.91
C LEU A 72 10.68 -3.85 1.42
N PRO A 73 10.58 -4.88 0.55
CA PRO A 73 10.59 -4.64 -0.89
C PRO A 73 9.43 -3.74 -1.28
N ILE A 74 9.71 -2.73 -2.11
CA ILE A 74 8.74 -1.71 -2.50
C ILE A 74 7.52 -2.31 -3.22
N GLU A 75 7.67 -3.47 -3.87
CA GLU A 75 6.60 -4.20 -4.55
C GLU A 75 5.63 -4.86 -3.57
N ALA A 76 6.11 -5.19 -2.36
CA ALA A 76 5.24 -5.66 -1.30
C ALA A 76 4.38 -4.51 -0.75
N MET A 77 4.91 -3.29 -0.77
CA MET A 77 4.22 -2.08 -0.30
C MET A 77 3.27 -1.50 -1.36
N SER A 78 3.52 -1.74 -2.65
CA SER A 78 2.73 -1.23 -3.78
C SER A 78 2.47 -2.33 -4.82
N PRO A 79 1.62 -3.33 -4.52
CA PRO A 79 1.49 -4.54 -5.34
C PRO A 79 0.67 -4.36 -6.62
N ILE A 80 -0.29 -3.44 -6.65
CA ILE A 80 -1.13 -3.18 -7.83
C ILE A 80 -0.88 -1.76 -8.34
N ALA A 81 -0.47 -1.67 -9.60
CA ALA A 81 -0.30 -0.42 -10.31
C ALA A 81 -1.47 -0.18 -11.28
N VAL A 82 -2.33 0.81 -10.99
CA VAL A 82 -3.37 1.30 -11.89
C VAL A 82 -2.83 2.41 -12.78
N ASP A 83 -2.19 2.05 -13.90
CA ASP A 83 -1.77 3.02 -14.91
C ASP A 83 -2.91 3.35 -15.91
N ARG A 84 -2.63 4.21 -16.90
CA ARG A 84 -3.64 4.66 -17.88
C ARG A 84 -4.25 3.54 -18.71
N MET A 85 -3.55 2.41 -18.87
CA MET A 85 -4.02 1.27 -19.66
C MET A 85 -4.78 0.25 -18.80
N PHE A 86 -4.65 0.33 -17.47
CA PHE A 86 -5.22 -0.64 -16.53
C PHE A 86 -6.69 -0.96 -16.78
N THR A 87 -7.56 0.06 -16.92
CA THR A 87 -9.00 -0.18 -17.13
C THR A 87 -9.25 -0.96 -18.42
N ARG A 88 -8.54 -0.63 -19.50
CA ARG A 88 -8.68 -1.32 -20.78
C ARG A 88 -8.21 -2.77 -20.67
N GLU A 89 -7.03 -3.00 -20.10
CA GLU A 89 -6.49 -4.33 -19.88
C GLU A 89 -7.39 -5.19 -18.98
N TYR A 90 -7.98 -4.57 -17.96
CA TYR A 90 -8.92 -5.23 -17.06
C TYR A 90 -10.23 -5.61 -17.77
N LEU A 91 -10.75 -4.78 -18.67
CA LEU A 91 -11.93 -5.15 -19.47
C LEU A 91 -11.62 -6.29 -20.47
N GLU A 92 -10.42 -6.31 -21.04
CA GLU A 92 -10.01 -7.33 -22.02
C GLU A 92 -9.61 -8.67 -21.37
N ARG A 93 -8.91 -8.63 -20.23
CA ARG A 93 -8.21 -9.78 -19.61
C ARG A 93 -8.27 -9.81 -18.08
N GLY A 94 -9.08 -8.97 -17.47
CA GLY A 94 -9.12 -8.78 -16.02
C GLY A 94 -9.41 -10.07 -15.26
N ASN A 95 -8.71 -10.26 -14.14
CA ASN A 95 -8.88 -11.40 -13.26
C ASN A 95 -8.92 -10.92 -11.81
N LEU A 96 -10.13 -10.60 -11.34
CA LEU A 96 -10.35 -10.11 -9.97
C LEU A 96 -9.84 -11.10 -8.90
N PRO A 97 -10.08 -12.43 -9.00
CA PRO A 97 -9.49 -13.38 -8.06
C PRO A 97 -7.97 -13.30 -7.98
N ALA A 98 -7.28 -13.22 -9.11
CA ALA A 98 -5.82 -13.11 -9.13
C ALA A 98 -5.34 -11.80 -8.49
N MET A 99 -6.00 -10.67 -8.80
CA MET A 99 -5.66 -9.37 -8.21
C MET A 99 -5.85 -9.35 -6.69
N LYS A 100 -6.94 -9.97 -6.20
CA LYS A 100 -7.17 -10.15 -4.76
C LYS A 100 -6.08 -11.00 -4.11
N ALA A 101 -5.66 -12.08 -4.76
CA ALA A 101 -4.58 -12.92 -4.26
C ALA A 101 -3.26 -12.14 -4.16
N THR A 102 -2.92 -11.33 -5.18
CA THR A 102 -1.74 -10.46 -5.16
C THR A 102 -1.75 -9.49 -3.98
N ILE A 103 -2.88 -8.82 -3.73
CA ILE A 103 -3.03 -7.90 -2.58
C ILE A 103 -2.88 -8.64 -1.26
N GLN A 104 -3.50 -9.82 -1.12
CA GLN A 104 -3.42 -10.63 0.10
C GLN A 104 -1.99 -11.11 0.38
N GLU A 105 -1.27 -11.56 -0.65
CA GLU A 105 0.12 -12.00 -0.54
C GLU A 105 1.05 -10.84 -0.16
N ALA A 106 0.87 -9.69 -0.79
CA ALA A 106 1.60 -8.47 -0.46
C ALA A 106 1.34 -8.02 0.98
N PHE A 107 0.07 -8.00 1.41
CA PHE A 107 -0.28 -7.69 2.79
C PHE A 107 0.36 -8.67 3.77
N ASN A 108 0.30 -9.98 3.49
CA ASN A 108 0.92 -10.99 4.35
C ASN A 108 2.43 -10.77 4.50
N ARG A 109 3.09 -10.39 3.41
CA ARG A 109 4.52 -10.07 3.41
C ARG A 109 4.85 -8.82 4.23
N VAL A 110 4.05 -7.77 4.10
CA VAL A 110 4.18 -6.52 4.88
C VAL A 110 3.88 -6.77 6.36
N ALA A 111 2.95 -7.67 6.67
CA ALA A 111 2.58 -8.01 8.05
C ALA A 111 3.55 -9.00 8.72
N TRP A 112 4.34 -9.76 7.95
CA TRP A 112 5.26 -10.75 8.48
C TRP A 112 6.39 -10.08 9.25
N GLU A 113 6.63 -10.55 10.48
CA GLU A 113 7.59 -9.97 11.44
C GLU A 113 7.40 -8.48 11.78
N HIS A 114 6.26 -7.88 11.44
CA HIS A 114 5.91 -6.51 11.82
C HIS A 114 4.87 -6.50 12.95
N ASP A 115 5.01 -5.54 13.86
CA ASP A 115 4.16 -5.38 15.05
C ASP A 115 2.86 -4.65 14.72
N PHE A 116 2.83 -3.89 13.63
CA PHE A 116 1.69 -3.11 13.17
C PHE A 116 1.76 -2.91 11.66
N VAL A 117 0.61 -2.75 10.98
CA VAL A 117 0.56 -2.36 9.57
C VAL A 117 -0.28 -1.10 9.36
N LEU A 118 0.31 -0.10 8.74
CA LEU A 118 -0.38 1.08 8.21
C LEU A 118 -0.78 0.82 6.75
N ILE A 119 -2.08 0.89 6.46
CA ILE A 119 -2.61 0.68 5.11
C ILE A 119 -3.14 2.01 4.59
N GLU A 120 -2.55 2.51 3.51
CA GLU A 120 -3.05 3.69 2.81
C GLU A 120 -4.03 3.30 1.70
N GLY A 121 -5.21 3.90 1.72
CA GLY A 121 -6.23 3.74 0.69
C GLY A 121 -5.98 4.60 -0.54
N THR A 122 -6.47 4.13 -1.69
CA THR A 122 -6.40 4.84 -2.97
C THR A 122 -7.45 5.95 -3.05
N GLY A 123 -7.08 7.10 -3.62
CA GLY A 123 -8.06 8.11 -4.06
C GLY A 123 -9.06 8.54 -2.97
N HIS A 124 -10.35 8.55 -3.31
CA HIS A 124 -11.44 8.86 -2.38
C HIS A 124 -12.28 7.62 -2.08
N ALA A 125 -13.14 7.69 -1.06
CA ALA A 125 -13.97 6.58 -0.55
C ALA A 125 -14.93 5.94 -1.59
N GLY A 126 -15.01 6.48 -2.81
CA GLY A 126 -15.80 5.93 -3.91
C GLY A 126 -14.97 5.18 -4.97
N VAL A 127 -13.65 5.10 -4.81
CA VAL A 127 -12.72 4.43 -5.75
C VAL A 127 -11.78 3.42 -5.09
N GLY A 128 -11.86 3.22 -3.77
CA GLY A 128 -10.98 2.35 -2.99
C GLY A 128 -11.70 1.18 -2.34
#